data_AF-A0A9D7SG64-F1
#
_entry.id   AF-A0A9D7SG64-F1
#
_cell.length_a   1.000
_cell.length_b   1.000
_cell.length_c   1.000
_cell.angle_alpha   90.00
_cell.angle_beta   90.00
_cell.angle_gamma   90.00
#
_symmetry.space_group_name_H-M   'P 1'
#
loop_
_entity.id
_entity.type
_entity.pdbx_description
1 polymer ?
#
loop_
_entity_poly.entity_id
_entity_poly.type
_entity_poly.pdbx_seq_one_letter_code
_entity_poly.pdbx_strand_id
1 'polypeptide(L)'
;MSDAFPRPAPGAKAAKICGILAILCALTCIGFPIAILLGIVALVQQAKAKRLAKAEPQSYLPVPATGLVTGIIGLVLPVVMLPFVGIVGAIAIPALLSQRERAREVAVQAMVEAAQRKAELIVADLHAKAPGQIPSQDGVIQALSGDPGILAFRNPYNPSAPAFKRGKEGGLGTVTVHPDMEEVGGVTTWSIKFRGTLRHGGQERLIEAEVITHTQEKVQGRTEDGWEVVHPPTEAPAVPPAEPR
;
A
#
# COMPACT_ATOMS: atom_id res chain seq x y z
N MET A 1 73.96 11.77 -23.46
CA MET A 1 73.16 12.20 -22.30
C MET A 1 71.72 12.14 -22.73
N SER A 2 70.97 11.15 -22.25
CA SER A 2 69.58 10.96 -22.64
C SER A 2 68.73 11.88 -21.78
N ASP A 3 68.13 12.91 -22.39
CA ASP A 3 67.15 13.80 -21.76
C ASP A 3 65.89 12.98 -21.41
N ALA A 4 65.94 12.29 -20.27
CA ALA A 4 64.78 11.61 -19.73
C ALA A 4 63.83 12.67 -19.19
N PHE A 5 62.85 13.05 -20.00
CA PHE A 5 61.79 13.97 -19.59
C PHE A 5 61.14 13.46 -18.29
N PRO A 6 61.05 14.30 -17.23
CA PRO A 6 60.48 13.89 -15.96
C PRO A 6 59.03 13.43 -16.14
N ARG A 7 58.71 12.26 -15.59
CA ARG A 7 57.41 11.60 -15.78
C ARG A 7 56.43 11.99 -14.66
N PRO A 8 55.11 11.98 -14.93
CA PRO A 8 54.13 12.20 -13.88
C PRO A 8 54.18 11.07 -12.84
N ALA A 9 54.17 11.42 -11.55
CA ALA A 9 54.23 10.45 -10.47
C ALA A 9 53.03 9.47 -10.52
N PRO A 10 53.26 8.16 -10.37
CA PRO A 10 52.20 7.16 -10.36
C PRO A 10 51.20 7.46 -9.22
N GLY A 11 49.90 7.41 -9.54
CA GLY A 11 48.81 7.71 -8.61
C GLY A 11 48.28 9.16 -8.67
N ALA A 12 48.99 10.11 -9.27
CA ALA A 12 48.53 11.51 -9.34
C ALA A 12 47.26 11.68 -10.20
N LYS A 13 47.10 10.91 -11.28
CA LYS A 13 45.90 10.92 -12.14
C LYS A 13 44.71 10.23 -11.47
N ALA A 14 44.97 9.10 -10.82
CA ALA A 14 43.94 8.32 -10.12
C ALA A 14 43.38 9.08 -8.91
N ALA A 15 44.21 9.79 -8.15
CA ALA A 15 43.76 10.67 -7.06
C ALA A 15 42.80 11.77 -7.53
N LYS A 16 43.04 12.38 -8.70
CA LYS A 16 42.16 13.40 -9.29
C LYS A 16 40.80 12.82 -9.69
N ILE A 17 40.79 11.72 -10.44
CA ILE A 17 39.55 11.08 -10.90
C ILE A 17 38.72 10.61 -9.70
N CYS A 18 39.37 9.99 -8.72
CA CYS A 18 38.74 9.52 -7.48
C CYS A 18 38.15 10.68 -6.66
N GLY A 19 38.85 11.81 -6.57
CA GLY A 19 38.34 13.02 -5.89
C GLY A 19 37.14 13.65 -6.60
N ILE A 20 37.16 13.73 -7.93
CA ILE A 20 36.02 14.24 -8.72
C ILE A 20 34.81 13.31 -8.59
N LEU A 21 35.01 11.99 -8.70
CA LEU A 21 33.95 11.01 -8.51
C LEU A 21 33.38 11.05 -7.09
N ALA A 22 34.21 11.26 -6.07
CA ALA A 22 33.75 11.44 -4.69
C ALA A 22 32.81 12.64 -4.56
N ILE A 23 33.13 13.77 -5.20
CA ILE A 23 32.27 14.97 -5.20
C ILE A 23 30.94 14.69 -5.92
N LEU A 24 30.96 14.05 -7.10
CA LEU A 24 29.74 13.71 -7.84
C LEU A 24 28.85 12.73 -7.07
N CYS A 25 29.44 11.71 -6.44
CA CYS A 25 28.72 10.78 -5.58
C CYS A 25 28.16 11.45 -4.32
N ALA A 26 28.85 12.44 -3.77
CA ALA A 26 28.37 13.24 -2.64
C ALA A 26 27.17 14.11 -3.03
N LEU A 27 27.23 14.78 -4.19
CA LEU A 27 26.16 15.67 -4.67
C LEU A 27 24.88 14.94 -5.06
N THR A 28 24.99 13.71 -5.56
CA THR A 28 23.82 12.91 -5.96
C THR A 28 23.14 12.19 -4.79
N CYS A 29 23.70 12.24 -3.57
CA CYS A 29 23.19 11.59 -2.35
C CYS A 29 23.00 10.06 -2.41
N ILE A 30 23.10 9.43 -3.57
CA ILE A 30 22.94 7.96 -3.78
C ILE A 30 24.19 7.20 -3.28
N GLY A 31 25.35 7.85 -3.26
CA GLY A 31 26.63 7.22 -3.00
C GLY A 31 27.33 7.68 -1.72
N PHE A 32 26.62 8.18 -0.71
CA PHE A 32 27.25 8.72 0.52
C PHE A 32 28.38 7.84 1.11
N PRO A 33 28.18 6.51 1.33
CA PRO A 33 29.27 5.67 1.83
C PRO A 33 30.41 5.49 0.80
N ILE A 34 30.07 5.44 -0.48
CA ILE A 34 31.04 5.30 -1.58
C ILE A 34 31.87 6.58 -1.73
N ALA A 35 31.26 7.75 -1.60
CA ALA A 35 31.92 9.05 -1.67
C ALA A 35 32.98 9.22 -0.59
N ILE A 36 32.69 8.78 0.65
CA ILE A 36 33.66 8.79 1.76
C ILE A 36 34.84 7.88 1.45
N LEU A 37 34.59 6.65 1.00
CA LEU A 37 35.65 5.70 0.64
C LEU A 37 36.53 6.24 -0.50
N LEU A 38 35.92 6.78 -1.55
CA LEU A 38 36.65 7.41 -2.66
C LEU A 38 37.44 8.64 -2.21
N GLY A 39 36.90 9.46 -1.30
CA GLY A 39 37.61 10.58 -0.70
C GLY A 39 38.88 10.13 0.05
N ILE A 40 38.77 9.10 0.88
CA ILE A 40 39.91 8.52 1.62
C ILE A 40 40.96 7.96 0.65
N VAL A 41 40.54 7.19 -0.36
CA VAL A 41 41.46 6.61 -1.36
C VAL A 41 42.20 7.70 -2.13
N ALA A 42 41.54 8.79 -2.50
CA ALA A 42 42.16 9.94 -3.16
C ALA A 42 43.26 10.58 -2.27
N LEU A 43 42.99 10.76 -0.98
CA LEU A 43 43.95 11.32 -0.01
C LEU A 43 45.18 10.40 0.16
N VAL A 44 44.97 9.09 0.29
CA VAL A 44 46.06 8.11 0.45
C VAL A 44 46.94 8.06 -0.81
N GLN A 45 46.34 8.04 -2.00
CA GLN A 45 47.09 7.99 -3.26
C GLN A 45 47.94 9.26 -3.47
N GLN A 46 47.42 10.43 -3.09
CA GLN A 46 48.20 11.66 -3.20
C GLN A 46 49.30 11.78 -2.16
N ALA A 47 49.08 11.33 -0.93
CA ALA A 47 50.13 11.25 0.08
C ALA A 47 51.28 10.36 -0.41
N LYS A 48 50.98 9.23 -1.05
CA LYS A 48 51.97 8.36 -1.69
C LYS A 48 52.69 9.07 -2.85
N ALA A 49 51.96 9.69 -3.77
CA ALA A 49 52.55 10.40 -4.91
C ALA A 49 53.48 11.56 -4.46
N LYS A 50 53.08 12.31 -3.42
CA LYS A 50 53.90 13.41 -2.86
C LYS A 50 55.17 12.90 -2.18
N ARG A 51 55.11 11.75 -1.48
CA ARG A 51 56.29 11.11 -0.89
C ARG A 51 57.29 10.66 -1.96
N LEU A 52 56.81 10.03 -3.04
CA LEU A 52 57.66 9.57 -4.14
C LEU A 52 58.30 10.75 -4.90
N ALA A 53 57.53 11.79 -5.21
CA ALA A 53 58.05 12.98 -5.88
C ALA A 53 59.09 13.75 -5.03
N LYS A 54 59.01 13.66 -3.69
CA LYS A 54 60.02 14.25 -2.79
C LYS A 54 61.28 13.39 -2.66
N ALA A 55 61.15 12.06 -2.77
CA ALA A 55 62.26 11.13 -2.68
C ALA A 55 63.14 11.14 -3.95
N GLU A 56 62.53 11.32 -5.13
CA GLU A 56 63.24 11.33 -6.42
C GLU A 56 62.85 12.55 -7.28
N PRO A 57 63.38 13.75 -6.96
CA PRO A 57 63.01 14.98 -7.68
C PRO A 57 63.55 15.03 -9.12
N GLN A 58 64.55 14.21 -9.46
CA GLN A 58 65.07 14.11 -10.84
C GLN A 58 64.19 13.22 -11.74
N SER A 59 63.43 12.29 -11.16
CA SER A 59 62.60 11.32 -11.90
C SER A 59 61.16 11.80 -12.12
N TYR A 60 60.64 12.62 -11.21
CA TYR A 60 59.21 12.96 -11.15
C TYR A 60 58.92 14.46 -11.16
N LEU A 61 57.84 14.82 -11.85
CA LEU A 61 57.28 16.16 -11.79
C LEU A 61 56.64 16.45 -10.42
N PRO A 62 56.65 17.71 -9.96
CA PRO A 62 55.95 18.10 -8.74
C PRO A 62 54.45 17.79 -8.84
N VAL A 63 53.91 17.15 -7.80
CA VAL A 63 52.51 16.74 -7.77
C VAL A 63 51.61 17.95 -7.50
N PRO A 64 50.65 18.29 -8.39
CA PRO A 64 49.77 19.42 -8.19
C PRO A 64 48.81 19.20 -7.01
N ALA A 65 48.66 20.22 -6.15
CA ALA A 65 47.83 20.16 -4.94
C ALA A 65 46.34 19.90 -5.20
N THR A 66 45.87 20.06 -6.45
CA THR A 66 44.50 19.84 -6.92
C THR A 66 43.83 18.57 -6.37
N GLY A 67 44.51 17.42 -6.37
CA GLY A 67 43.91 16.17 -5.86
C GLY A 67 43.56 16.21 -4.37
N LEU A 68 44.26 17.04 -3.59
CA LEU A 68 44.21 17.03 -2.12
C LEU A 68 43.06 17.92 -1.72
N VAL A 69 42.96 19.07 -2.40
CA VAL A 69 41.81 19.95 -2.31
C VAL A 69 40.54 19.19 -2.73
N THR A 70 40.53 18.47 -3.86
CA THR A 70 39.35 17.72 -4.29
C THR A 70 39.01 16.55 -3.35
N GLY A 71 40.01 15.86 -2.80
CA GLY A 71 39.80 14.79 -1.82
C GLY A 71 39.25 15.31 -0.48
N ILE A 72 39.79 16.43 0.02
CA ILE A 72 39.29 17.08 1.24
C ILE A 72 37.86 17.59 1.02
N ILE A 73 37.59 18.30 -0.07
CA ILE A 73 36.25 18.78 -0.39
C ILE A 73 35.28 17.60 -0.53
N GLY A 74 35.66 16.54 -1.24
CA GLY A 74 34.84 15.33 -1.39
C GLY A 74 34.53 14.61 -0.08
N LEU A 75 35.37 14.77 0.96
CA LEU A 75 35.15 14.20 2.29
C LEU A 75 34.36 15.16 3.20
N VAL A 76 34.65 16.45 3.17
CA VAL A 76 33.99 17.47 4.00
C VAL A 76 32.56 17.73 3.54
N LEU A 77 32.31 17.74 2.22
CA LEU A 77 31.01 18.05 1.65
C LEU A 77 29.89 17.09 2.13
N PRO A 78 30.07 15.74 2.13
CA PRO A 78 29.11 14.82 2.75
C PRO A 78 28.89 15.10 4.25
N VAL A 79 29.97 15.37 5.01
CA VAL A 79 29.88 15.63 6.45
C VAL A 79 29.05 16.88 6.76
N VAL A 80 29.24 17.94 5.97
CA VAL A 80 28.46 19.19 6.10
C VAL A 80 27.01 19.00 5.63
N MET A 81 26.76 18.14 4.65
CA MET A 81 25.40 17.86 4.14
C MET A 81 24.58 16.96 5.08
N LEU A 82 25.22 16.11 5.87
CA LEU A 82 24.56 15.16 6.78
C LEU A 82 23.50 15.80 7.69
N PRO A 83 23.75 16.92 8.41
CA PRO A 83 22.72 17.58 9.22
C PRO A 83 21.54 18.09 8.39
N PHE A 84 21.77 18.61 7.18
CA PHE A 84 20.68 19.06 6.31
C PHE A 84 19.79 17.91 5.85
N VAL A 85 20.39 16.79 5.43
CA VAL A 85 19.65 15.57 5.08
C VAL A 85 18.89 15.04 6.29
N GLY A 86 19.48 15.09 7.48
CA GLY A 86 18.82 14.70 8.73
C GLY A 86 17.59 15.55 9.04
N ILE A 87 17.68 16.87 8.92
CA ILE A 87 16.55 17.80 9.13
C ILE A 87 15.44 17.54 8.12
N VAL A 88 15.78 17.43 6.83
CA VAL A 88 14.81 17.14 5.77
C VAL A 88 14.14 15.77 6.01
N GLY A 89 14.92 14.76 6.38
CA GLY A 89 14.42 13.42 6.71
C GLY A 89 13.45 13.43 7.90
N ALA A 90 13.77 14.19 8.96
CA ALA A 90 12.92 14.31 10.14
C ALA A 90 11.53 14.88 9.81
N ILE A 91 11.43 15.78 8.82
CA ILE A 91 10.16 16.37 8.37
C ILE A 91 9.45 15.47 7.35
N ALA A 92 10.22 14.88 6.43
CA ALA A 92 9.67 14.10 5.31
C ALA A 92 9.12 12.74 5.75
N ILE A 93 9.74 12.06 6.72
CA ILE A 93 9.32 10.71 7.13
C ILE A 93 7.90 10.71 7.72
N PRO A 94 7.54 11.56 8.70
CA PRO A 94 6.17 11.60 9.24
C PRO A 94 5.13 11.98 8.17
N ALA A 95 5.47 12.92 7.28
CA ALA A 95 4.59 13.32 6.19
C ALA A 95 4.32 12.16 5.21
N LEU A 96 5.37 11.41 4.84
CA LEU A 96 5.24 10.24 3.97
C LEU A 96 4.40 9.15 4.63
N LEU A 97 4.61 8.88 5.93
CA LEU A 97 3.80 7.91 6.67
C LEU A 97 2.32 8.32 6.70
N SER A 98 2.03 9.59 6.99
CA SER A 98 0.66 10.11 6.98
C SER A 98 -0.02 10.00 5.62
N GLN A 99 0.70 10.32 4.54
CA GLN A 99 0.18 10.16 3.17
C GLN A 99 -0.12 8.70 2.84
N ARG A 100 0.75 7.77 3.24
CA ARG A 100 0.52 6.34 3.03
C ARG A 100 -0.70 5.82 3.80
N GLU A 101 -0.93 6.30 5.02
CA GLU A 101 -2.12 5.96 5.80
C GLU A 101 -3.39 6.46 5.12
N ARG A 102 -3.42 7.74 4.69
CA ARG A 102 -4.56 8.30 3.95
C ARG A 102 -4.85 7.54 2.65
N ALA A 103 -3.82 7.19 1.89
CA ALA A 103 -3.98 6.41 0.66
C ALA A 103 -4.60 5.03 0.94
N ARG A 104 -4.22 4.39 2.05
CA ARG A 104 -4.81 3.11 2.48
C ARG A 104 -6.26 3.26 2.92
N GLU A 105 -6.57 4.31 3.68
CA GLU A 105 -7.94 4.63 4.10
C GLU A 105 -8.86 4.84 2.90
N VAL A 106 -8.45 5.67 1.94
CA VAL A 106 -9.19 5.90 0.69
C VAL A 106 -9.38 4.60 -0.11
N ALA A 107 -8.37 3.73 -0.15
CA ALA A 107 -8.47 2.45 -0.83
C ALA A 107 -9.50 1.52 -0.16
N VAL A 108 -9.51 1.41 1.17
CA VAL A 108 -10.50 0.59 1.90
C VAL A 108 -11.91 1.15 1.71
N GLN A 109 -12.07 2.48 1.80
CA GLN A 109 -13.35 3.12 1.57
C GLN A 109 -13.87 2.84 0.14
N ALA A 110 -13.01 2.99 -0.88
CA ALA A 110 -13.37 2.68 -2.25
C ALA A 110 -13.75 1.21 -2.45
N MET A 111 -13.11 0.28 -1.73
CA MET A 111 -13.46 -1.15 -1.75
C MET A 111 -14.86 -1.40 -1.15
N VAL A 112 -15.19 -0.76 -0.02
CA VAL A 112 -16.52 -0.87 0.62
C VAL A 112 -17.58 -0.30 -0.32
N GLU A 113 -17.38 0.90 -0.86
CA GLU A 113 -18.31 1.54 -1.79
C GLU A 113 -18.50 0.72 -3.08
N ALA A 114 -17.41 0.16 -3.63
CA ALA A 114 -17.48 -0.70 -4.80
C ALA A 114 -18.28 -1.98 -4.51
N ALA A 115 -18.06 -2.62 -3.36
CA ALA A 115 -18.80 -3.80 -2.95
C ALA A 115 -20.28 -3.51 -2.74
N GLN A 116 -20.61 -2.38 -2.09
CA GLN A 116 -21.98 -1.92 -1.91
C GLN A 116 -22.68 -1.73 -3.27
N ARG A 117 -22.10 -0.91 -4.16
CA ARG A 117 -22.69 -0.65 -5.50
C ARG A 117 -22.88 -1.94 -6.30
N LYS A 118 -21.92 -2.86 -6.21
CA LYS A 118 -22.01 -4.16 -6.89
C LYS A 118 -23.10 -5.04 -6.31
N ALA A 119 -23.25 -5.08 -4.99
CA ALA A 119 -24.32 -5.81 -4.34
C ALA A 119 -25.69 -5.23 -4.68
N GLU A 120 -25.85 -3.90 -4.73
CA GLU A 120 -27.08 -3.23 -5.19
C GLU A 120 -27.46 -3.65 -6.61
N LEU A 121 -26.48 -3.68 -7.53
CA LEU A 121 -26.70 -4.13 -8.91
C LEU A 121 -27.10 -5.61 -8.98
N ILE A 122 -26.48 -6.48 -8.19
CA ILE A 122 -26.83 -7.90 -8.13
C ILE A 122 -28.24 -8.08 -7.58
N VAL A 123 -28.60 -7.36 -6.51
CA VAL A 123 -29.95 -7.41 -5.93
C VAL A 123 -30.99 -6.93 -6.93
N ALA A 124 -30.72 -5.85 -7.67
CA ALA A 124 -31.60 -5.35 -8.71
C ALA A 124 -31.78 -6.35 -9.87
N ASP A 125 -30.69 -7.00 -10.33
CA ASP A 125 -30.73 -8.03 -11.36
C ASP A 125 -31.54 -9.26 -10.93
N LEU A 126 -31.39 -9.70 -9.67
CA LEU A 126 -32.17 -10.81 -9.11
C LEU A 126 -33.66 -10.48 -9.04
N HIS A 127 -34.02 -9.26 -8.59
CA HIS A 127 -35.41 -8.80 -8.58
C HIS A 127 -36.00 -8.71 -9.99
N ALA A 128 -35.22 -8.28 -10.98
CA ALA A 128 -35.66 -8.21 -12.37
C ALA A 128 -35.94 -9.60 -12.98
N LYS A 129 -35.15 -10.62 -12.60
CA LYS A 129 -35.30 -11.99 -13.09
C LYS A 129 -36.48 -12.74 -12.46
N ALA A 130 -36.76 -12.49 -11.19
CA ALA A 130 -37.83 -13.16 -10.44
C ALA A 130 -38.60 -12.14 -9.57
N PRO A 131 -39.46 -11.31 -10.18
CA PRO A 131 -40.23 -10.32 -9.43
C PRO A 131 -41.12 -11.01 -8.40
N GLY A 132 -41.03 -10.58 -7.14
CA GLY A 132 -41.77 -11.14 -6.01
C GLY A 132 -41.03 -12.24 -5.23
N GLN A 133 -39.92 -12.77 -5.75
CA GLN A 133 -39.06 -13.68 -4.99
C GLN A 133 -38.03 -12.89 -4.19
N ILE A 134 -37.94 -13.16 -2.89
CA ILE A 134 -36.98 -12.51 -1.99
C ILE A 134 -35.57 -13.01 -2.36
N PRO A 135 -34.62 -12.14 -2.76
CA PRO A 135 -33.27 -12.57 -3.07
C PRO A 135 -32.57 -13.10 -1.81
N SER A 136 -32.04 -14.31 -1.89
CA SER A 136 -31.25 -14.88 -0.80
C SER A 136 -29.97 -14.06 -0.59
N GLN A 137 -29.73 -13.60 0.64
CA GLN A 137 -28.51 -12.85 0.99
C GLN A 137 -27.24 -13.65 0.65
N ASP A 138 -27.25 -14.95 0.92
CA ASP A 138 -26.13 -15.85 0.61
C ASP A 138 -25.84 -15.95 -0.89
N GLY A 139 -26.88 -15.97 -1.73
CA GLY A 139 -26.74 -15.93 -3.19
C GLY A 139 -26.09 -14.64 -3.67
N VAL A 140 -26.45 -13.49 -3.08
CA VAL A 140 -25.83 -12.20 -3.40
C VAL A 140 -24.36 -12.17 -2.96
N ILE A 141 -24.05 -12.66 -1.75
CA ILE A 141 -22.67 -12.72 -1.24
C ILE A 141 -21.81 -13.65 -2.11
N GLN A 142 -22.35 -14.78 -2.55
CA GLN A 142 -21.65 -15.70 -3.45
C GLN A 142 -21.41 -15.08 -4.83
N ALA A 143 -22.42 -14.41 -5.41
CA ALA A 143 -22.29 -13.71 -6.67
C ALA A 143 -21.25 -12.58 -6.58
N LEU A 144 -21.25 -11.81 -5.49
CA LEU A 144 -20.28 -10.75 -5.24
C LEU A 144 -18.86 -11.29 -5.13
N SER A 145 -18.68 -12.44 -4.46
CA SER A 145 -17.37 -13.09 -4.31
C SER A 145 -16.78 -13.59 -5.65
N GLY A 146 -17.62 -13.76 -6.66
CA GLY A 146 -17.22 -14.13 -8.02
C GLY A 146 -17.08 -12.96 -8.99
N ASP A 147 -17.45 -11.74 -8.61
CA ASP A 147 -17.38 -10.57 -9.51
C ASP A 147 -15.90 -10.23 -9.81
N PRO A 148 -15.51 -10.11 -11.08
CA PRO A 148 -14.11 -9.85 -11.46
C PRO A 148 -13.62 -8.48 -11.00
N GLY A 149 -14.51 -7.50 -10.85
CA GLY A 149 -14.18 -6.18 -10.29
C GLY A 149 -13.85 -6.25 -8.80
N ILE A 150 -14.57 -7.09 -8.04
CA ILE A 150 -14.30 -7.36 -6.62
C ILE A 150 -12.99 -8.13 -6.46
N LEU A 151 -12.75 -9.14 -7.28
CA LEU A 151 -11.52 -9.94 -7.25
C LEU A 151 -10.27 -9.17 -7.68
N ALA A 152 -10.42 -8.07 -8.43
CA ALA A 152 -9.31 -7.23 -8.86
C ALA A 152 -8.69 -6.40 -7.72
N PHE A 153 -9.45 -6.15 -6.65
CA PHE A 153 -8.94 -5.38 -5.52
C PHE A 153 -7.87 -6.15 -4.75
N ARG A 154 -6.92 -5.40 -4.17
CA ARG A 154 -5.89 -5.93 -3.28
C ARG A 154 -5.99 -5.27 -1.93
N ASN A 155 -5.69 -6.02 -0.88
CA ASN A 155 -5.65 -5.46 0.45
C ASN A 155 -4.49 -4.43 0.56
N PRO A 156 -4.79 -3.16 0.93
CA PRO A 156 -3.81 -2.07 0.91
C PRO A 156 -2.79 -2.11 2.08
N TYR A 157 -3.02 -2.97 3.08
CA TYR A 157 -2.12 -3.20 4.21
C TYR A 157 -1.25 -4.45 4.01
N ASN A 158 -1.84 -5.53 3.49
CA ASN A 158 -1.13 -6.77 3.20
C ASN A 158 -1.56 -7.34 1.84
N PRO A 159 -0.75 -7.19 0.77
CA PRO A 159 -1.09 -7.69 -0.56
C PRO A 159 -1.29 -9.21 -0.66
N SER A 160 -0.82 -9.97 0.33
CA SER A 160 -0.99 -11.43 0.39
C SER A 160 -2.30 -11.83 1.07
N ALA A 161 -2.94 -10.92 1.80
CA ALA A 161 -4.25 -11.14 2.41
C ALA A 161 -5.36 -10.84 1.41
N PRO A 162 -6.50 -11.54 1.48
CA PRO A 162 -7.63 -11.26 0.62
C PRO A 162 -8.18 -9.85 0.86
N ALA A 163 -8.60 -9.18 -0.21
CA ALA A 163 -9.27 -7.88 -0.16
C ALA A 163 -10.68 -8.01 0.45
N PHE A 164 -11.37 -9.10 0.13
CA PHE A 164 -12.72 -9.39 0.59
C PHE A 164 -12.78 -10.74 1.28
N LYS A 165 -13.56 -10.84 2.36
CA LYS A 165 -13.76 -12.09 3.10
C LYS A 165 -15.20 -12.20 3.57
N ARG A 166 -15.82 -13.37 3.43
CA ARG A 166 -17.13 -13.63 4.05
C ARG A 166 -16.97 -13.76 5.57
N GLY A 167 -17.80 -13.06 6.34
CA GLY A 167 -17.82 -13.12 7.81
C GLY A 167 -17.99 -11.75 8.47
N LYS A 168 -17.92 -11.74 9.81
CA LYS A 168 -18.03 -10.52 10.64
C LYS A 168 -16.67 -9.94 11.04
N GLU A 169 -15.63 -10.75 11.01
CA GLU A 169 -14.27 -10.39 11.46
C GLU A 169 -13.27 -10.43 10.31
N GLY A 170 -12.49 -9.36 10.20
CA GLY A 170 -11.52 -9.14 9.14
C GLY A 170 -10.28 -8.44 9.66
N GLY A 171 -9.13 -8.78 9.08
CA GLY A 171 -7.89 -8.06 9.35
C GLY A 171 -7.89 -6.68 8.68
N LEU A 172 -6.91 -5.86 9.06
CA LEU A 172 -6.69 -4.53 8.46
C LEU A 172 -6.71 -4.59 6.93
N GLY A 173 -7.46 -3.69 6.31
CA GLY A 173 -7.62 -3.59 4.87
C GLY A 173 -8.53 -4.63 4.23
N THR A 174 -9.12 -5.54 5.02
CA THR A 174 -10.05 -6.55 4.52
C THR A 174 -11.47 -6.02 4.69
N VAL A 175 -12.25 -6.06 3.62
CA VAL A 175 -13.69 -5.81 3.68
C VAL A 175 -14.40 -7.12 3.94
N THR A 176 -15.11 -7.20 5.05
CA THR A 176 -15.92 -8.35 5.40
C THR A 176 -17.36 -8.18 4.94
N VAL A 177 -17.94 -9.26 4.46
CA VAL A 177 -19.31 -9.28 3.95
C VAL A 177 -20.09 -10.34 4.70
N HIS A 178 -21.22 -9.96 5.31
CA HIS A 178 -22.08 -10.89 6.03
C HIS A 178 -23.56 -10.51 5.90
N PRO A 179 -24.45 -11.51 5.95
CA PRO A 179 -25.89 -11.24 6.07
C PRO A 179 -26.17 -10.67 7.46
N ASP A 180 -27.16 -9.77 7.51
CA ASP A 180 -27.74 -9.27 8.75
C ASP A 180 -29.27 -9.22 8.64
N MET A 181 -29.92 -9.27 9.81
CA MET A 181 -31.38 -9.21 9.90
C MET A 181 -31.74 -8.39 11.13
N GLU A 182 -32.52 -7.34 10.92
CA GLU A 182 -32.96 -6.44 11.97
C GLU A 182 -34.49 -6.43 12.04
N GLU A 183 -35.05 -6.57 13.25
CA GLU A 183 -36.49 -6.49 13.49
C GLU A 183 -36.80 -5.28 14.37
N VAL A 184 -37.48 -4.29 13.82
CA VAL A 184 -37.85 -3.05 14.53
C VAL A 184 -39.33 -2.80 14.34
N GLY A 185 -40.09 -2.76 15.44
CA GLY A 185 -41.51 -2.41 15.42
C GLY A 185 -42.39 -3.37 14.61
N GLY A 186 -42.01 -4.64 14.49
CA GLY A 186 -42.71 -5.63 13.67
C GLY A 186 -42.30 -5.64 12.19
N VAL A 187 -41.36 -4.79 11.78
CA VAL A 187 -40.77 -4.82 10.44
C VAL A 187 -39.45 -5.59 10.48
N THR A 188 -39.36 -6.69 9.74
CA THR A 188 -38.11 -7.44 9.54
C THR A 188 -37.41 -6.96 8.29
N THR A 189 -36.17 -6.50 8.41
CA THR A 189 -35.33 -6.06 7.30
C THR A 189 -34.13 -6.98 7.17
N TRP A 190 -33.94 -7.52 5.98
CA TRP A 190 -32.76 -8.30 5.60
C TRP A 190 -31.79 -7.37 4.86
N SER A 191 -30.55 -7.32 5.33
CA SER A 191 -29.50 -6.52 4.71
C SER A 191 -28.19 -7.28 4.60
N ILE A 192 -27.33 -6.85 3.69
CA ILE A 192 -25.95 -7.34 3.59
C ILE A 192 -25.06 -6.23 4.10
N LYS A 193 -24.32 -6.51 5.18
CA LYS A 193 -23.39 -5.56 5.79
C LYS A 193 -21.98 -5.76 5.23
N PHE A 194 -21.36 -4.64 4.89
CA PHE A 194 -19.99 -4.51 4.45
C PHE A 194 -19.22 -3.80 5.55
N ARG A 195 -18.15 -4.41 6.07
CA ARG A 195 -17.34 -3.82 7.13
C ARG A 195 -15.87 -3.82 6.72
N GLY A 196 -15.29 -2.65 6.54
CA GLY A 196 -13.86 -2.46 6.30
C GLY A 196 -13.14 -2.05 7.58
N THR A 197 -12.11 -2.79 7.98
CA THR A 197 -11.24 -2.40 9.10
C THR A 197 -10.04 -1.62 8.58
N LEU A 198 -9.83 -0.40 9.07
CA LEU A 198 -8.67 0.44 8.72
C LEU A 198 -7.97 0.98 9.96
N ARG A 199 -6.75 1.48 9.78
CA ARG A 199 -5.98 2.14 10.84
C ARG A 199 -5.79 3.62 10.51
N HIS A 200 -6.21 4.49 11.43
CA HIS A 200 -6.05 5.94 11.36
C HIS A 200 -5.44 6.47 12.66
N GLY A 201 -4.29 7.15 12.60
CA GLY A 201 -3.64 7.69 13.79
C GLY A 201 -3.27 6.64 14.84
N GLY A 202 -2.97 5.41 14.40
CA GLY A 202 -2.67 4.28 15.29
C GLY A 202 -3.88 3.56 15.88
N GLN A 203 -5.10 4.06 15.69
CA GLN A 203 -6.34 3.41 16.14
C GLN A 203 -7.02 2.69 14.99
N GLU A 204 -7.68 1.57 15.31
CA GLU A 204 -8.49 0.84 14.35
C GLU A 204 -9.88 1.46 14.27
N ARG A 205 -10.30 1.78 13.05
CA ARG A 205 -11.61 2.34 12.74
C ARG A 205 -12.34 1.39 11.80
N LEU A 206 -13.63 1.27 12.01
CA LEU A 206 -14.52 0.49 11.18
C LEU A 206 -15.27 1.44 10.24
N ILE A 207 -15.25 1.11 8.95
CA ILE A 207 -16.16 1.67 7.96
C ILE A 207 -17.23 0.63 7.69
N GLU A 208 -18.48 1.03 7.76
CA GLU A 208 -19.63 0.16 7.51
C GLU A 208 -20.49 0.73 6.39
N ALA A 209 -21.00 -0.16 5.56
CA ALA A 209 -22.04 0.11 4.59
C ALA A 209 -23.03 -1.06 4.60
N GLU A 210 -24.26 -0.82 4.18
CA GLU A 210 -25.29 -1.84 4.12
C GLU A 210 -26.09 -1.74 2.83
N VAL A 211 -26.55 -2.88 2.34
CA VAL A 211 -27.49 -2.98 1.23
C VAL A 211 -28.69 -3.75 1.71
N ILE A 212 -29.85 -3.09 1.72
CA ILE A 212 -31.11 -3.72 2.08
C ILE A 212 -31.54 -4.63 0.92
N THR A 213 -31.75 -5.91 1.22
CA THR A 213 -32.22 -6.89 0.23
C THR A 213 -33.74 -7.01 0.24
N HIS A 214 -34.36 -6.92 1.41
CA HIS A 214 -35.81 -7.06 1.56
C HIS A 214 -36.29 -6.46 2.88
N THR A 215 -37.53 -5.98 2.90
CA THR A 215 -38.22 -5.50 4.10
C THR A 215 -39.63 -6.09 4.12
N GLN A 216 -40.01 -6.73 5.22
CA GLN A 216 -41.33 -7.32 5.44
C GLN A 216 -41.96 -6.73 6.71
N GLU A 217 -43.13 -6.13 6.57
CA GLU A 217 -43.94 -5.67 7.70
C GLU A 217 -44.83 -6.81 8.19
N LYS A 218 -44.72 -7.17 9.48
CA LYS A 218 -45.72 -8.04 10.14
C LYS A 218 -46.97 -7.22 10.38
N VAL A 219 -47.88 -7.25 9.41
CA VAL A 219 -49.21 -6.67 9.59
C VAL A 219 -49.97 -7.55 10.61
N GLN A 220 -50.11 -7.07 11.85
CA GLN A 220 -51.04 -7.67 12.81
C GLN A 220 -52.47 -7.39 12.33
N GLY A 221 -53.06 -8.34 11.60
CA GLY A 221 -54.47 -8.29 11.24
C GLY A 221 -55.33 -8.44 12.48
N ARG A 222 -56.27 -7.51 12.70
CA ARG A 222 -57.31 -7.63 13.72
C ARG A 222 -58.45 -8.48 13.17
N THR A 223 -58.48 -9.77 13.49
CA THR A 223 -59.67 -10.62 13.36
C THR A 223 -60.56 -10.47 14.60
N GLU A 224 -61.88 -10.59 14.43
CA GLU A 224 -62.89 -10.25 15.45
C GLU A 224 -62.78 -11.04 16.76
N ASP A 225 -62.01 -12.13 16.80
CA ASP A 225 -61.91 -13.07 17.94
C ASP A 225 -60.57 -13.08 18.70
N GLY A 226 -59.64 -12.14 18.43
CA GLY A 226 -58.39 -11.99 19.20
C GLY A 226 -57.11 -11.91 18.36
N TRP A 227 -56.00 -11.67 19.05
CA TRP A 227 -54.67 -11.52 18.43
C TRP A 227 -54.14 -12.89 17.99
N GLU A 228 -54.19 -13.18 16.68
CA GLU A 228 -53.52 -14.33 16.11
C GLU A 228 -52.46 -13.89 15.09
N VAL A 229 -51.27 -14.50 15.16
CA VAL A 229 -50.16 -14.22 14.25
C VAL A 229 -50.49 -14.87 12.90
N VAL A 230 -50.93 -14.08 11.93
CA VAL A 230 -51.19 -14.55 10.57
C VAL A 230 -49.86 -14.81 9.88
N HIS A 231 -49.46 -16.09 9.79
CA HIS A 231 -48.37 -16.51 8.90
C HIS A 231 -48.88 -16.51 7.45
N PRO A 232 -48.09 -16.02 6.46
CA PRO A 232 -48.46 -16.15 5.05
C PRO A 232 -48.58 -17.64 4.67
N PRO A 233 -49.47 -18.00 3.74
CA PRO A 233 -49.71 -19.39 3.38
C PRO A 233 -48.43 -20.03 2.84
N THR A 234 -47.99 -21.11 3.50
CA THR A 234 -46.99 -22.04 2.98
C THR A 234 -47.44 -22.52 1.61
N GLU A 235 -46.60 -22.36 0.59
CA GLU A 235 -46.81 -22.94 -0.74
C GLU A 235 -47.29 -24.39 -0.63
N ALA A 236 -48.37 -24.70 -1.34
CA ALA A 236 -48.93 -26.05 -1.37
C ALA A 236 -47.88 -27.06 -1.88
N PRO A 237 -47.77 -28.25 -1.27
CA PRO A 237 -46.87 -29.28 -1.78
C PRO A 237 -47.28 -29.71 -3.19
N ALA A 238 -46.30 -29.78 -4.09
CA ALA A 238 -46.46 -30.25 -5.46
C ALA A 238 -47.12 -31.64 -5.50
N VAL A 239 -48.16 -31.77 -6.32
CA VAL A 239 -48.85 -33.03 -6.61
C VAL A 239 -47.87 -33.99 -7.31
N PRO A 240 -47.62 -35.20 -6.80
CA PRO A 240 -46.77 -36.17 -7.48
C PRO A 240 -47.45 -36.72 -8.74
N PRO A 241 -46.69 -37.00 -9.82
CA PRO A 241 -47.24 -37.50 -11.07
C PRO A 241 -47.78 -38.93 -10.90
N ALA A 242 -48.98 -39.17 -11.44
CA ALA A 242 -49.64 -40.47 -11.42
C ALA A 242 -48.87 -41.50 -12.28
N GLU A 243 -48.60 -42.67 -11.71
CA GLU A 243 -48.04 -43.83 -12.43
C GLU A 243 -49.04 -44.38 -13.46
N PRO A 244 -48.61 -44.63 -14.71
CA PRO A 244 -49.42 -45.35 -15.69
C PRO A 244 -49.34 -46.87 -15.43
N ARG A 245 -50.51 -47.52 -15.41
CA ARG A 245 -50.68 -48.98 -15.45
C ARG A 245 -50.43 -49.54 -16.85
#